data_AF-A0A1Q3WST8-F1
#
_entry.id   AF-A0A1Q3WST8-F1
#
_cell.length_a   1.000
_cell.length_b   1.000
_cell.length_c   1.000
_cell.angle_alpha   90.00
_cell.angle_beta   90.00
_cell.angle_gamma   90.00
#
_symmetry.space_group_name_H-M   'P 1'
#
loop_
_entity.id
_entity.type
_entity.pdbx_description
1 polymer ?
#
loop_
_entity_poly.entity_id
_entity_poly.type
_entity_poly.pdbx_seq_one_letter_code
_entity_poly.pdbx_strand_id
1 'polypeptide(L)'
;MPTADQNIYVRRSSDHVTVWSGKTLRNTDNYPLTTQGQALFEAAVLAGNHSGITASNGGTVAAGVAPTLTIPNPPVQGYAAYDVKIQAETAASNVNFSGTPGDVTTREFFQNSSHYADFAFTGMPVSDGNYTIILRAKTTSGTDTTIVDLIINNGTPFQVSIPPTGGGLTTVTVSGKAFQAGDNTLRFRGNTNNAGLDYIRITHPASA
;
A
#
# COMPACT_ATOMS: atom_id res chain seq x y z
N MET A 1 4.45 37.84 16.70
CA MET A 1 3.31 37.91 17.65
C MET A 1 3.34 36.64 18.48
N PRO A 2 3.22 36.70 19.81
CA PRO A 2 3.15 35.53 20.67
C PRO A 2 1.92 34.68 20.32
N THR A 3 2.15 33.42 19.97
CA THR A 3 1.12 32.40 19.77
C THR A 3 1.32 31.27 20.76
N ALA A 4 0.21 30.72 21.27
CA ALA A 4 0.23 29.55 22.15
C ALA A 4 -0.71 28.48 21.61
N ASP A 5 -0.35 27.22 21.83
CA ASP A 5 -1.22 26.08 21.56
C ASP A 5 -2.48 26.19 22.42
N GLN A 6 -3.64 26.10 21.77
CA GLN A 6 -4.94 26.14 22.41
C GLN A 6 -5.70 24.86 22.06
N ASN A 7 -6.11 24.13 23.09
CA ASN A 7 -7.01 23.00 22.93
C ASN A 7 -8.42 23.51 22.60
N ILE A 8 -9.07 22.86 21.64
CA ILE A 8 -10.45 23.08 21.23
C ILE A 8 -11.25 21.82 21.54
N TYR A 9 -12.44 22.00 22.09
CA TYR A 9 -13.41 20.94 22.32
C TYR A 9 -14.71 21.32 21.63
N VAL A 10 -15.12 20.55 20.62
CA VAL A 10 -16.43 20.71 20.00
C VAL A 10 -17.43 19.88 20.79
N ARG A 11 -18.44 20.55 21.35
CA ARG A 11 -19.46 19.93 22.18
C ARG A 11 -20.83 20.15 21.58
N ARG A 12 -21.70 19.14 21.72
CA ARG A 12 -23.09 19.27 21.34
C ARG A 12 -23.82 20.10 22.40
N SER A 13 -24.63 21.07 21.98
CA SER A 13 -25.31 22.00 22.89
C SER A 13 -26.39 21.35 23.74
N SER A 14 -26.97 20.24 23.31
CA SER A 14 -28.08 19.57 24.00
C SER A 14 -27.66 18.80 25.25
N ASP A 15 -26.44 18.25 25.28
CA ASP A 15 -25.97 17.33 26.32
C ASP A 15 -24.54 17.63 26.81
N HIS A 16 -23.88 18.65 26.25
CA HIS A 16 -22.49 19.03 26.52
C HIS A 16 -21.46 17.92 26.27
N VAL A 17 -21.82 16.86 25.55
CA VAL A 17 -20.90 15.79 25.18
C VAL A 17 -19.87 16.33 24.20
N THR A 18 -18.58 16.10 24.51
CA THR A 18 -17.49 16.38 23.57
C THR A 18 -17.59 15.40 22.39
N VAL A 19 -17.84 15.94 21.21
CA VAL A 19 -17.93 15.18 19.97
C VAL A 19 -16.53 14.90 19.42
N TRP A 20 -15.65 15.90 19.47
CA TRP A 20 -14.25 15.74 19.14
C TRP A 20 -13.42 16.88 19.76
N SER A 21 -12.11 16.66 19.84
CA SER A 21 -11.13 17.65 20.29
C SER A 21 -10.03 17.85 19.27
N GLY A 22 -9.41 19.03 19.30
CA GLY A 22 -8.28 19.39 18.45
C GLY A 22 -7.41 20.47 19.07
N LYS A 23 -6.44 20.94 18.30
CA LYS A 23 -5.52 22.03 18.67
C LYS A 23 -5.50 23.10 17.58
N THR A 24 -5.28 24.34 17.99
CA THR A 24 -5.07 25.48 17.10
C THR A 24 -4.11 26.48 17.77
N LEU A 25 -3.64 27.47 17.02
CA LEU A 25 -2.83 28.55 17.57
C LEU A 25 -3.72 29.73 17.96
N ARG A 26 -3.60 30.17 19.21
CA ARG A 26 -4.21 31.39 19.72
C ARG A 26 -3.20 32.53 19.67
N ASN A 27 -3.58 33.65 19.05
CA ASN A 27 -2.84 34.90 19.16
C ASN A 27 -3.18 35.59 20.48
N THR A 28 -2.24 35.68 21.40
CA THR A 28 -2.50 36.23 22.75
C THR A 28 -2.57 37.76 22.79
N ASP A 29 -2.15 38.46 21.74
CA ASP A 29 -2.32 39.91 21.63
C ASP A 29 -3.78 40.26 21.32
N ASN A 30 -4.41 39.49 20.42
CA ASN A 30 -5.81 39.67 20.04
C ASN A 30 -6.78 38.98 21.02
N TYR A 31 -6.34 37.87 21.62
CA TYR A 31 -7.11 37.06 22.53
C TYR A 31 -6.32 36.80 23.82
N PRO A 32 -6.21 37.80 24.73
CA PRO A 32 -5.44 37.67 25.97
C PRO A 32 -5.86 36.46 26.81
N LEU A 33 -4.96 35.89 27.61
CA LEU A 33 -5.24 34.74 28.50
C LEU A 33 -6.06 35.14 29.74
N THR A 34 -7.22 35.75 29.50
CA THR A 34 -8.20 36.19 30.50
C THR A 34 -9.57 35.61 30.14
N THR A 35 -10.54 35.67 31.06
CA THR A 35 -11.92 35.25 30.80
C THR A 35 -12.53 35.97 29.59
N GLN A 36 -12.28 37.27 29.46
CA GLN A 36 -12.76 38.06 28.32
C GLN A 36 -12.10 37.61 27.01
N GLY A 37 -10.77 37.41 27.01
CA GLY A 37 -10.08 36.94 25.81
C GLY A 37 -10.45 35.51 25.41
N GLN A 38 -10.81 34.65 26.38
CA GLN A 38 -11.36 33.32 26.10
C GLN A 38 -12.71 33.42 25.38
N ALA A 39 -13.64 34.24 25.86
CA ALA A 39 -14.93 34.44 25.21
C ALA A 39 -14.79 35.02 23.80
N LEU A 40 -13.87 35.97 23.59
CA LEU A 40 -13.56 36.51 22.27
C LEU A 40 -12.98 35.44 21.32
N PHE A 41 -12.11 34.58 21.84
CA PHE A 41 -11.52 33.50 21.06
C PHE A 41 -12.55 32.44 20.67
N GLU A 42 -13.42 32.05 21.60
CA GLU A 42 -14.52 31.11 21.32
C GLU A 42 -15.47 31.64 20.24
N ALA A 43 -15.85 32.91 20.33
CA ALA A 43 -16.66 33.57 19.30
C ALA A 43 -15.94 33.61 17.93
N ALA A 44 -14.64 33.87 17.92
CA ALA A 44 -13.84 33.85 16.70
C ALA A 44 -13.77 32.45 16.07
N VAL A 45 -13.52 31.40 16.86
CA VAL A 45 -13.50 30.02 16.38
C VAL A 45 -14.86 29.59 15.82
N LEU A 46 -15.96 29.95 16.48
CA LEU A 46 -17.32 29.69 15.99
C LEU A 46 -17.63 30.42 14.67
N ALA A 47 -17.01 31.58 14.44
CA ALA A 47 -17.10 32.32 13.19
C ALA A 47 -16.09 31.83 12.12
N GLY A 48 -15.29 30.80 12.40
CA GLY A 48 -14.23 30.31 11.50
C GLY A 48 -12.96 31.17 11.49
N ASN A 49 -12.88 32.21 12.32
CA ASN A 49 -11.71 33.08 12.44
C ASN A 49 -10.66 32.46 13.37
N HIS A 50 -9.98 31.43 12.85
CA HIS A 50 -8.87 30.73 13.50
C HIS A 50 -7.79 30.37 12.47
N SER A 51 -6.60 30.02 12.96
CA SER A 51 -5.41 29.70 12.15
C SER A 51 -5.41 28.29 11.54
N GLY A 52 -6.57 27.62 11.53
CA GLY A 52 -6.73 26.18 11.29
C GLY A 52 -6.75 25.36 12.58
N ILE A 53 -7.55 24.29 12.62
CA ILE A 53 -7.65 23.36 13.76
C ILE A 53 -7.20 21.98 13.30
N THR A 54 -6.27 21.35 14.01
CA THR A 54 -5.92 19.95 13.83
C THR A 54 -6.67 19.12 14.87
N ALA A 55 -7.61 18.30 14.42
CA ALA A 55 -8.32 17.35 15.25
C ALA A 55 -7.38 16.25 15.76
N SER A 56 -7.77 15.61 16.86
CA SER A 56 -7.01 14.52 17.50
C SER A 56 -6.70 13.33 16.59
N ASN A 57 -7.52 13.08 15.56
CA ASN A 57 -7.27 12.06 14.53
C ASN A 57 -6.33 12.54 13.41
N GLY A 58 -5.85 13.78 13.44
CA GLY A 58 -5.02 14.39 12.39
C GLY A 58 -5.82 15.16 11.33
N GLY A 59 -7.15 15.05 11.30
CA GLY A 59 -8.02 15.80 10.39
C GLY A 59 -7.93 17.30 10.61
N THR A 60 -8.18 18.10 9.57
CA THR A 60 -8.03 19.56 9.65
C THR A 60 -9.34 20.30 9.37
N VAL A 61 -9.61 21.33 10.17
CA VAL A 61 -10.55 22.40 9.83
C VAL A 61 -9.73 23.55 9.29
N ALA A 62 -9.95 23.92 8.03
CA ALA A 62 -9.23 25.02 7.40
C ALA A 62 -9.51 26.37 8.08
N ALA A 63 -8.55 27.29 8.01
CA ALA A 63 -8.79 28.67 8.42
C ALA A 63 -9.98 29.27 7.64
N GLY A 64 -10.83 30.04 8.32
CA GLY A 64 -12.06 30.60 7.72
C GLY A 64 -13.27 29.66 7.75
N VAL A 65 -13.13 28.43 8.26
CA VAL A 65 -14.22 27.45 8.31
C VAL A 65 -14.62 27.18 9.75
N ALA A 66 -15.87 27.43 10.10
CA ALA A 66 -16.37 27.09 11.44
C ALA A 66 -16.32 25.57 11.67
N PRO A 67 -15.87 25.09 12.85
CA PRO A 67 -15.86 23.67 13.16
C PRO A 67 -17.28 23.10 13.24
N THR A 68 -17.48 21.89 12.71
CA THR A 68 -18.79 21.21 12.70
C THR A 68 -18.89 20.14 13.79
N LEU A 69 -20.09 19.60 14.01
CA LEU A 69 -20.32 18.45 14.89
C LEU A 69 -19.86 17.11 14.28
N THR A 70 -19.10 17.14 13.20
CA THR A 70 -18.47 15.95 12.60
C THR A 70 -16.96 16.10 12.73
N ILE A 71 -16.29 15.06 13.20
CA ILE A 71 -14.82 15.08 13.22
C ILE A 71 -14.32 15.19 11.76
N PRO A 72 -13.39 16.11 11.45
CA PRO A 72 -12.80 16.18 10.12
C PRO A 72 -12.12 14.86 9.77
N ASN A 73 -12.19 14.47 8.51
CA ASN A 73 -11.45 13.32 8.04
C ASN A 73 -9.94 13.60 8.19
N PRO A 74 -9.14 12.63 8.65
CA PRO A 74 -7.70 12.75 8.60
C PRO A 74 -7.23 12.93 7.15
N PRO A 75 -6.10 13.62 6.92
CA PRO A 75 -5.42 13.54 5.64
C PRO A 75 -5.21 12.07 5.29
N VAL A 76 -5.51 11.69 4.05
CA VAL A 76 -5.05 10.39 3.55
C VAL A 76 -3.52 10.46 3.57
N GLN A 77 -2.86 9.62 4.36
CA GLN A 77 -1.41 9.47 4.22
C GLN A 77 -1.16 8.72 2.91
N GLY A 78 -0.68 9.44 1.91
CA GLY A 78 -0.15 8.84 0.70
C GLY A 78 1.01 7.89 1.02
N TYR A 79 1.24 6.92 0.14
CA TYR A 79 2.34 5.98 0.22
C TYR A 79 3.16 6.00 -1.07
N ALA A 80 4.46 5.71 -0.96
CA ALA A 80 5.36 5.63 -2.11
C ALA A 80 4.99 4.45 -3.03
N ALA A 81 5.40 4.54 -4.29
CA ALA A 81 5.28 3.42 -5.22
C ALA A 81 6.09 2.22 -4.71
N TYR A 82 5.56 1.02 -4.89
CA TYR A 82 6.25 -0.23 -4.62
C TYR A 82 6.77 -0.81 -5.94
N ASP A 83 8.03 -1.23 -5.97
CA ASP A 83 8.64 -1.80 -7.15
C ASP A 83 9.81 -2.70 -6.75
N VAL A 84 9.55 -4.01 -6.65
CA VAL A 84 10.53 -4.98 -6.20
C VAL A 84 10.62 -6.13 -7.19
N LYS A 85 11.83 -6.41 -7.65
CA LYS A 85 12.17 -7.54 -8.52
C LYS A 85 13.03 -8.54 -7.75
N ILE A 86 12.67 -9.82 -7.84
CA ILE A 86 13.40 -10.94 -7.24
C ILE A 86 13.66 -11.97 -8.33
N GLN A 87 14.93 -12.37 -8.47
CA GLN A 87 15.33 -13.39 -9.40
C GLN A 87 14.88 -14.78 -8.92
N ALA A 88 14.50 -15.67 -9.83
CA ALA A 88 13.99 -16.99 -9.49
C ALA A 88 15.04 -17.88 -8.83
N GLU A 89 16.31 -17.70 -9.19
CA GLU A 89 17.44 -18.44 -8.65
C GLU A 89 17.81 -18.04 -7.21
N THR A 90 17.34 -16.89 -6.72
CA THR A 90 17.51 -16.49 -5.31
C THR A 90 16.31 -16.87 -4.43
N ALA A 91 15.19 -17.24 -5.04
CA ALA A 91 14.01 -17.72 -4.33
C ALA A 91 14.24 -19.10 -3.69
N ALA A 92 13.56 -19.35 -2.56
CA ALA A 92 13.55 -20.67 -1.94
C ALA A 92 12.76 -21.63 -2.83
N SER A 93 13.36 -22.74 -3.28
CA SER A 93 12.73 -23.59 -4.28
C SER A 93 13.20 -25.04 -4.16
N ASN A 94 12.38 -25.97 -4.67
CA ASN A 94 12.72 -27.38 -4.76
C ASN A 94 13.08 -27.84 -6.18
N VAL A 95 13.10 -26.93 -7.16
CA VAL A 95 13.67 -27.18 -8.50
C VAL A 95 15.01 -26.47 -8.63
N ASN A 96 15.91 -26.96 -9.46
CA ASN A 96 17.28 -26.41 -9.57
C ASN A 96 17.41 -25.38 -10.71
N PHE A 97 18.48 -24.59 -10.65
CA PHE A 97 18.94 -23.75 -11.75
C PHE A 97 20.42 -24.05 -12.02
N SER A 98 20.93 -23.60 -13.18
CA SER A 98 22.34 -23.71 -13.54
C SER A 98 22.85 -22.39 -14.07
N GLY A 99 24.09 -22.04 -13.74
CA GLY A 99 24.73 -20.79 -14.16
C GLY A 99 24.74 -19.74 -13.04
N THR A 100 25.07 -18.51 -13.42
CA THR A 100 25.19 -17.39 -12.49
C THR A 100 23.86 -16.66 -12.37
N PRO A 101 23.41 -16.31 -11.15
CA PRO A 101 22.25 -15.44 -10.97
C PRO A 101 22.26 -14.16 -11.82
N GLY A 102 21.10 -13.79 -12.37
CA GLY A 102 20.91 -12.62 -13.23
C GLY A 102 19.81 -12.82 -14.29
N ASP A 103 19.56 -11.77 -15.09
CA ASP A 103 18.43 -11.61 -16.03
C ASP A 103 18.45 -12.51 -17.28
N VAL A 104 19.22 -13.59 -17.24
CA VAL A 104 19.32 -14.59 -18.31
C VAL A 104 19.28 -16.01 -17.76
N THR A 105 19.30 -16.16 -16.44
CA THR A 105 19.35 -17.46 -15.77
C THR A 105 17.95 -17.83 -15.33
N THR A 106 17.50 -18.97 -15.81
CA THR A 106 16.18 -19.50 -15.46
C THR A 106 16.31 -20.64 -14.47
N ARG A 107 15.40 -20.65 -13.49
CA ARG A 107 15.06 -21.87 -12.76
C ARG A 107 14.06 -22.66 -13.61
N GLU A 108 14.32 -23.94 -13.81
CA GLU A 108 13.61 -24.78 -14.79
C GLU A 108 12.79 -25.88 -14.11
N PHE A 109 12.02 -26.62 -14.91
CA PHE A 109 11.34 -27.85 -14.51
C PHE A 109 10.14 -27.64 -13.58
N PHE A 110 9.43 -26.52 -13.73
CA PHE A 110 8.13 -26.31 -13.08
C PHE A 110 7.02 -27.07 -13.83
N GLN A 111 7.03 -28.40 -13.74
CA GLN A 111 6.19 -29.27 -14.58
C GLN A 111 4.81 -29.58 -14.02
N ASN A 112 4.66 -29.51 -12.70
CA ASN A 112 3.43 -29.88 -11.99
C ASN A 112 3.46 -29.29 -10.57
N SER A 113 2.42 -29.55 -9.80
CA SER A 113 2.19 -28.92 -8.49
C SER A 113 3.19 -29.31 -7.39
N SER A 114 4.03 -30.34 -7.59
CA SER A 114 5.12 -30.62 -6.66
C SER A 114 6.30 -29.66 -6.85
N HIS A 115 6.43 -28.97 -7.99
CA HIS A 115 7.55 -28.09 -8.31
C HIS A 115 7.19 -26.63 -8.04
N TYR A 116 7.96 -25.94 -7.20
CA TYR A 116 7.65 -24.57 -6.80
C TYR A 116 8.86 -23.74 -6.39
N ALA A 117 8.66 -22.42 -6.39
CA ALA A 117 9.58 -21.42 -5.87
C ALA A 117 8.79 -20.39 -5.04
N ASP A 118 9.28 -20.09 -3.84
CA ASP A 118 8.71 -19.17 -2.87
C ASP A 118 9.52 -17.87 -2.83
N PHE A 119 8.83 -16.77 -3.08
CA PHE A 119 9.37 -15.42 -3.11
C PHE A 119 8.89 -14.66 -1.88
N ALA A 120 9.82 -14.02 -1.17
CA ALA A 120 9.51 -13.15 -0.04
C ALA A 120 9.64 -11.69 -0.45
N PHE A 121 8.55 -10.94 -0.34
CA PHE A 121 8.47 -9.52 -0.65
C PHE A 121 8.22 -8.74 0.64
N THR A 122 9.07 -7.79 0.96
CA THR A 122 9.03 -7.05 2.22
C THR A 122 8.70 -5.59 2.03
N GLY A 123 8.03 -4.98 3.00
CA GLY A 123 7.78 -3.53 2.99
C GLY A 123 6.76 -3.08 1.94
N MET A 124 5.76 -3.91 1.63
CA MET A 124 4.63 -3.46 0.81
C MET A 124 3.85 -2.34 1.51
N PRO A 125 3.52 -1.24 0.83
CA PRO A 125 3.03 -0.03 1.50
C PRO A 125 1.58 -0.11 1.98
N VAL A 126 0.73 -0.90 1.32
CA VAL A 126 -0.72 -0.89 1.56
C VAL A 126 -1.35 -2.26 1.34
N SER A 127 -2.42 -2.56 2.09
CA SER A 127 -3.29 -3.72 1.85
C SER A 127 -4.39 -3.35 0.84
N ASP A 128 -4.20 -3.66 -0.44
CA ASP A 128 -5.22 -3.45 -1.47
C ASP A 128 -5.09 -4.43 -2.66
N GLY A 129 -6.03 -4.34 -3.61
CA GLY A 129 -6.11 -5.16 -4.81
C GLY A 129 -5.42 -4.57 -6.05
N ASN A 130 -4.52 -3.60 -5.91
CA ASN A 130 -3.98 -2.83 -7.05
C ASN A 130 -2.53 -3.20 -7.42
N TYR A 131 -1.97 -4.25 -6.83
CA TYR A 131 -0.64 -4.71 -7.20
C TYR A 131 -0.64 -5.39 -8.57
N THR A 132 0.47 -5.23 -9.29
CA THR A 132 0.76 -5.91 -10.54
C THR A 132 1.94 -6.86 -10.36
N ILE A 133 1.74 -8.12 -10.74
CA ILE A 133 2.79 -9.14 -10.78
C ILE A 133 3.28 -9.25 -12.23
N ILE A 134 4.59 -9.12 -12.43
CA ILE A 134 5.27 -9.26 -13.70
C ILE A 134 6.20 -10.45 -13.58
N LEU A 135 6.01 -11.46 -14.41
CA LEU A 135 6.88 -12.64 -14.46
C LEU A 135 7.57 -12.71 -15.82
N ARG A 136 8.88 -12.92 -15.80
CA ARG A 136 9.66 -13.25 -17.00
C ARG A 136 9.95 -14.74 -16.99
N ALA A 137 9.43 -15.44 -17.98
CA ALA A 137 9.38 -16.89 -18.01
C ALA A 137 9.50 -17.42 -19.45
N LYS A 138 9.58 -18.75 -19.60
CA LYS A 138 9.59 -19.42 -20.90
C LYS A 138 8.87 -20.75 -20.85
N THR A 139 8.44 -21.25 -22.01
CA THR A 139 7.99 -22.63 -22.16
C THR A 139 9.16 -23.49 -22.63
N THR A 140 9.42 -24.60 -21.95
CA THR A 140 10.59 -25.45 -22.26
C THR A 140 10.35 -26.35 -23.49
N SER A 141 9.08 -26.73 -23.77
CA SER A 141 8.70 -27.56 -24.93
C SER A 141 8.33 -26.76 -26.18
N GLY A 142 8.26 -25.43 -26.09
CA GLY A 142 8.23 -24.51 -27.23
C GLY A 142 6.93 -24.37 -28.02
N THR A 143 6.03 -25.36 -28.04
CA THR A 143 4.81 -25.35 -28.88
C THR A 143 3.51 -25.07 -28.13
N ASP A 144 3.44 -25.41 -26.85
CA ASP A 144 2.21 -25.35 -26.07
C ASP A 144 2.21 -24.23 -25.03
N THR A 145 1.04 -23.65 -24.80
CA THR A 145 0.80 -22.76 -23.67
C THR A 145 1.06 -23.52 -22.38
N THR A 146 1.85 -22.93 -21.49
CA THR A 146 2.17 -23.50 -20.18
C THR A 146 1.35 -22.80 -19.12
N ILE A 147 0.75 -23.56 -18.20
CA ILE A 147 -0.04 -23.01 -17.09
C ILE A 147 0.75 -23.17 -15.81
N VAL A 148 0.81 -22.11 -15.02
CA VAL A 148 1.41 -22.11 -13.69
C VAL A 148 0.42 -21.55 -12.69
N ASP A 149 0.55 -21.97 -11.44
CA ASP A 149 -0.21 -21.44 -10.33
C ASP A 149 0.62 -20.40 -9.59
N LEU A 150 -0.02 -19.27 -9.31
CA LEU A 150 0.48 -18.29 -8.35
C LEU A 150 -0.35 -18.33 -7.07
N ILE A 151 0.31 -18.33 -5.93
CA ILE A 151 -0.33 -18.38 -4.61
C ILE A 151 0.26 -17.28 -3.73
N ILE A 152 -0.58 -16.32 -3.34
CA ILE A 152 -0.19 -15.20 -2.45
C ILE A 152 -0.50 -15.62 -1.01
N ASN A 153 0.46 -15.50 -0.10
CA ASN A 153 0.29 -15.74 1.35
C ASN A 153 -0.43 -17.06 1.68
N ASN A 154 -0.09 -18.16 0.99
CA ASN A 154 -0.75 -19.47 1.14
C ASN A 154 -2.27 -19.48 0.84
N GLY A 155 -2.77 -18.47 0.12
CA GLY A 155 -4.17 -18.38 -0.28
C GLY A 155 -4.57 -19.34 -1.40
N THR A 156 -5.71 -19.06 -2.03
CA THR A 156 -6.20 -19.85 -3.16
C THR A 156 -5.29 -19.65 -4.39
N PRO A 157 -4.82 -20.73 -5.04
CA PRO A 157 -4.06 -20.63 -6.27
C PRO A 157 -4.87 -19.95 -7.38
N PHE A 158 -4.23 -19.12 -8.19
CA PHE A 158 -4.78 -18.65 -9.45
C PHE A 158 -3.84 -18.96 -10.60
N GLN A 159 -4.42 -19.29 -11.75
CA GLN A 159 -3.67 -19.72 -12.92
C GLN A 159 -3.15 -18.54 -13.72
N VAL A 160 -1.94 -18.70 -14.25
CA VAL A 160 -1.32 -17.78 -15.20
C VAL A 160 -0.86 -18.58 -16.42
N SER A 161 -1.23 -18.09 -17.59
CA SER A 161 -0.83 -18.68 -18.87
C SER A 161 0.46 -18.03 -19.36
N ILE A 162 1.46 -18.86 -19.64
CA ILE A 162 2.69 -18.48 -20.33
C ILE A 162 2.53 -18.91 -21.80
N PRO A 163 2.50 -17.96 -22.76
CA PRO A 163 2.35 -18.30 -24.16
C PRO A 163 3.54 -19.13 -24.66
N PRO A 164 3.38 -19.93 -25.73
CA PRO A 164 4.50 -20.66 -26.33
C PRO A 164 5.63 -19.71 -26.71
N THR A 165 6.85 -19.99 -26.23
CA THR A 165 8.01 -19.10 -26.48
C THR A 165 9.12 -19.73 -27.32
N GLY A 166 8.99 -21.00 -27.73
CA GLY A 166 10.07 -21.70 -28.43
C GLY A 166 11.37 -21.81 -27.62
N GLY A 167 11.31 -21.75 -26.29
CA GLY A 167 12.48 -21.71 -25.41
C GLY A 167 13.05 -20.30 -25.16
N GLY A 168 12.52 -19.26 -25.81
CA GLY A 168 12.85 -17.86 -25.52
C GLY A 168 12.16 -17.33 -24.26
N LEU A 169 12.66 -16.24 -23.68
CA LEU A 169 12.01 -15.56 -22.56
C LEU A 169 10.87 -14.66 -23.04
N THR A 170 9.77 -14.66 -22.31
CA THR A 170 8.62 -13.74 -22.47
C THR A 170 8.25 -13.12 -21.13
N THR A 171 7.57 -11.98 -21.18
CA THR A 171 7.02 -11.32 -19.98
C THR A 171 5.52 -11.49 -19.96
N VAL A 172 4.99 -11.92 -18.82
CA VAL A 172 3.55 -12.02 -18.55
C VAL A 172 3.22 -11.08 -17.39
N THR A 173 2.13 -10.34 -17.52
CA THR A 173 1.69 -9.35 -16.54
C THR A 173 0.33 -9.74 -16.00
N VAL A 174 0.19 -9.68 -14.68
CA VAL A 174 -1.03 -10.00 -13.95
C VAL A 174 -1.35 -8.85 -13.00
N SER A 175 -2.31 -8.02 -13.38
CA SER A 175 -2.76 -6.87 -12.58
C SER A 175 -3.92 -7.22 -11.65
N GLY A 176 -4.23 -6.32 -10.72
CA GLY A 176 -5.41 -6.44 -9.87
C GLY A 176 -5.25 -7.49 -8.77
N LYS A 177 -4.06 -7.61 -8.18
CA LYS A 177 -3.76 -8.61 -7.15
C LYS A 177 -3.72 -8.02 -5.77
N ALA A 178 -4.33 -8.75 -4.84
CA ALA A 178 -4.43 -8.38 -3.44
C ALA A 178 -3.19 -8.82 -2.67
N PHE A 179 -2.52 -7.85 -2.06
CA PHE A 179 -1.46 -8.09 -1.07
C PHE A 179 -1.79 -7.36 0.22
N GLN A 180 -1.08 -7.70 1.29
CA GLN A 180 -1.19 -7.02 2.58
C GLN A 180 -0.07 -5.98 2.70
N ALA A 181 -0.27 -4.93 3.49
CA ALA A 181 0.82 -4.06 3.91
C ALA A 181 1.86 -4.86 4.72
N GLY A 182 3.13 -4.54 4.55
CA GLY A 182 4.26 -5.26 5.15
C GLY A 182 4.73 -6.44 4.30
N ASP A 183 5.01 -7.56 4.96
CA ASP A 183 5.69 -8.70 4.33
C ASP A 183 4.69 -9.70 3.76
N ASN A 184 4.97 -10.18 2.55
CA ASN A 184 4.13 -11.12 1.82
C ASN A 184 4.98 -12.22 1.18
N THR A 185 4.35 -13.35 0.91
CA THR A 185 4.92 -14.43 0.12
C THR A 185 4.14 -14.64 -1.17
N LEU A 186 4.86 -15.01 -2.22
CA LEU A 186 4.29 -15.45 -3.49
C LEU A 186 4.95 -16.77 -3.87
N ARG A 187 4.15 -17.82 -4.03
CA ARG A 187 4.61 -19.09 -4.60
C ARG A 187 4.31 -19.12 -6.09
N PHE A 188 5.33 -19.36 -6.89
CA PHE A 188 5.22 -19.83 -8.27
C PHE A 188 5.26 -21.35 -8.27
N ARG A 189 4.27 -22.01 -8.87
CA ARG A 189 4.14 -23.46 -8.86
C ARG A 189 3.77 -23.99 -10.24
N GLY A 190 4.41 -25.08 -10.66
CA GLY A 190 4.07 -25.74 -11.92
C GLY A 190 2.63 -26.25 -11.91
N ASN A 191 1.99 -26.29 -13.08
CA ASN A 191 0.65 -26.88 -13.23
C ASN A 191 0.57 -27.75 -14.48
N THR A 192 0.59 -27.12 -15.66
CA THR A 192 0.50 -27.82 -16.96
C THR A 192 1.69 -27.44 -17.83
N ASN A 193 2.34 -28.44 -18.43
CA ASN A 193 3.58 -28.30 -19.21
C ASN A 193 4.76 -27.76 -18.38
N ASN A 194 5.93 -27.66 -19.01
CA ASN A 194 7.15 -27.25 -18.33
C ASN A 194 7.42 -25.75 -18.50
N ALA A 195 7.50 -25.02 -17.39
CA ALA A 195 7.95 -23.63 -17.36
C ALA A 195 9.41 -23.51 -16.88
N GLY A 196 10.10 -22.52 -17.44
CA GLY A 196 11.28 -21.90 -16.85
C GLY A 196 10.94 -20.49 -16.37
N LEU A 197 11.46 -20.06 -15.23
CA LEU A 197 11.24 -18.75 -14.62
C LEU A 197 12.58 -18.02 -14.43
N ASP A 198 12.66 -16.78 -14.92
CA ASP A 198 13.80 -15.87 -14.77
C ASP A 198 13.61 -14.99 -13.51
N TYR A 199 12.53 -14.21 -13.46
CA TYR A 199 12.23 -13.40 -12.28
C TYR A 199 10.75 -13.17 -12.07
N ILE A 200 10.42 -12.70 -10.87
CA ILE A 200 9.14 -12.05 -10.55
C ILE A 200 9.41 -10.63 -10.05
N ARG A 201 8.62 -9.68 -10.56
CA ARG A 201 8.59 -8.29 -10.12
C ARG A 201 7.18 -7.92 -9.70
N ILE A 202 7.04 -7.25 -8.56
CA ILE A 202 5.76 -6.74 -8.08
C ILE A 202 5.83 -5.22 -8.07
N THR A 203 4.81 -4.58 -8.64
CA THR A 203 4.68 -3.13 -8.66
C THR A 203 3.34 -2.66 -8.09
N HIS A 204 3.34 -1.46 -7.51
CA HIS A 204 2.17 -0.73 -7.03
C HIS A 204 2.40 0.78 -7.19
N PRO A 205 1.45 1.55 -7.73
CA PRO A 205 1.62 2.99 -7.89
C PRO A 205 1.60 3.74 -6.55
N ALA A 206 2.26 4.89 -6.48
CA ALA A 206 2.14 5.77 -5.32
C ALA A 206 0.68 6.27 -5.15
N SER A 207 0.31 6.61 -3.92
CA SER A 207 -0.91 7.37 -3.63
C SER A 207 -0.58 8.78 -3.15
N ALA A 208 -1.47 9.72 -3.45
CA ALA A 208 -1.39 11.12 -3.05
C ALA A 208 -1.92 11.34 -1.63
#